data_AF-A0A1D8UWV8-F1
#
_entry.id   AF-A0A1D8UWV8-F1
#
_cell.length_a   1.000
_cell.length_b   1.000
_cell.length_c   1.000
_cell.angle_alpha   90.00
_cell.angle_beta   90.00
_cell.angle_gamma   90.00
#
_symmetry.space_group_name_H-M   'P 1'
#
loop_
_entity.id
_entity.type
_entity.pdbx_description
1 polymer ?
#
loop_
_entity_poly.entity_id
_entity_poly.type
_entity_poly.pdbx_seq_one_letter_code
_entity_poly.pdbx_strand_id
1 'polypeptide(L)' 'MTVHEFGTDHINVDPEKGAEQMMRLFAAKAEEMALDRAQYFMKEDDIERARFWLEVRAYLREMEIRCRSETVH' A
#
# COMPACT_ATOMS: atom_id res chain seq x y z
N MET A 1 7.39 -22.46 6.15
CA MET A 1 6.31 -21.81 5.38
C MET A 1 6.84 -20.46 4.94
N THR A 2 7.34 -20.36 3.71
CA THR A 2 8.04 -19.19 3.17
C THR A 2 7.01 -18.18 2.67
N VAL A 3 7.18 -16.91 3.06
CA VAL A 3 6.28 -15.75 2.84
C VAL A 3 6.28 -15.28 1.37
N HIS A 4 6.44 -16.19 0.41
CA HIS A 4 6.82 -15.88 -0.98
C HIS A 4 5.67 -15.75 -1.99
N GLU A 5 4.40 -15.86 -1.58
CA GLU A 5 3.28 -15.83 -2.53
C GLU A 5 2.04 -15.08 -2.03
N PHE A 6 2.21 -14.00 -1.27
CA PHE A 6 1.17 -12.96 -1.31
C PHE A 6 1.33 -12.19 -2.62
N GLY A 7 0.81 -12.79 -3.69
CA GLY A 7 0.66 -12.18 -4.99
C GLY A 7 -0.12 -10.89 -4.83
N THR A 8 0.59 -9.78 -4.95
CA THR A 8 0.02 -8.44 -5.05
C THR A 8 -0.94 -8.29 -6.25
N ASP A 9 -1.01 -9.28 -7.14
CA ASP A 9 -2.01 -9.41 -8.21
C ASP A 9 -3.46 -9.51 -7.70
N HIS A 10 -3.68 -9.78 -6.41
CA HIS A 10 -5.02 -9.78 -5.81
C HIS A 10 -5.39 -8.49 -5.10
N ILE A 11 -4.55 -7.45 -5.17
CA ILE A 11 -4.90 -6.16 -4.61
C ILE A 11 -5.99 -5.56 -5.49
N ASN A 12 -7.06 -5.11 -4.82
CA ASN A 12 -8.23 -4.55 -5.47
C ASN A 12 -7.81 -3.42 -6.43
N VAL A 13 -8.47 -3.31 -7.58
CA VAL A 13 -8.27 -2.19 -8.53
C VAL A 13 -8.57 -0.83 -7.89
N ASP A 14 -9.23 -0.83 -6.73
CA ASP A 14 -9.46 0.32 -5.88
C ASP A 14 -8.29 0.56 -4.90
N PRO A 15 -7.56 1.70 -5.01
CA PRO A 15 -6.40 1.98 -4.16
C PRO A 15 -6.72 2.14 -2.67
N GLU A 16 -7.93 2.59 -2.31
CA GLU A 16 -8.37 2.73 -0.91
C GLU A 16 -8.52 1.36 -0.27
N LYS A 17 -9.21 0.43 -0.95
CA LYS A 17 -9.31 -0.97 -0.52
C LYS A 17 -7.95 -1.66 -0.48
N GLY A 18 -7.06 -1.32 -1.40
CA GLY A 18 -5.67 -1.76 -1.38
C GLY A 18 -4.95 -1.30 -0.10
N ALA A 19 -5.10 -0.03 0.28
CA ALA A 19 -4.53 0.52 1.50
C ALA A 19 -5.08 -0.16 2.76
N GLU A 20 -6.40 -0.39 2.84
CA GLU A 20 -6.99 -1.12 3.97
C GLU A 20 -6.42 -2.54 4.12
N GLN A 21 -6.29 -3.28 3.01
CA GLN A 21 -5.71 -4.62 3.03
C GLN A 21 -4.24 -4.59 3.43
N MET A 22 -3.47 -3.65 2.89
CA MET A 22 -2.06 -3.48 3.24
C MET A 22 -1.89 -3.14 4.72
N MET A 23 -2.72 -2.26 5.27
CA MET A 23 -2.70 -1.93 6.69
C MET A 23 -3.04 -3.15 7.56
N ARG A 24 -4.02 -3.98 7.17
CA ARG A 24 -4.36 -5.21 7.90
C ARG A 24 -3.23 -6.26 7.87
N LEU A 25 -2.53 -6.39 6.75
CA LEU A 25 -1.51 -7.43 6.56
C LEU A 25 -0.13 -7.03 7.09
N PHE A 26 0.25 -5.76 6.90
CA PHE A 26 1.62 -5.29 7.13
C PHE A 26 1.71 -4.20 8.19
N ALA A 27 0.57 -3.68 8.69
CA ALA A 27 0.50 -2.64 9.71
C ALA A 27 1.45 -1.47 9.41
N ALA A 28 2.38 -1.16 10.32
CA ALA A 28 3.33 -0.07 10.17
C ALA A 28 4.27 -0.19 8.95
N LYS A 29 4.40 -1.38 8.32
CA LYS A 29 5.21 -1.58 7.11
C LYS A 29 4.44 -1.37 5.81
N ALA A 30 3.13 -1.14 5.87
CA ALA A 30 2.28 -1.02 4.69
C ALA A 30 2.76 0.07 3.73
N GLU A 31 3.16 1.25 4.26
CA GLU A 31 3.62 2.39 3.43
C GLU A 31 4.92 2.06 2.69
N GLU A 32 5.89 1.47 3.40
CA GLU A 32 7.18 1.07 2.83
C GLU A 32 7.00 0.03 1.72
N MET A 33 6.13 -0.95 1.94
CA MET A 33 5.82 -1.96 0.93
C MET A 33 5.11 -1.39 -0.30
N ALA A 34 4.19 -0.44 -0.12
CA ALA A 34 3.56 0.25 -1.25
C ALA A 34 4.58 1.04 -2.08
N LEU A 35 5.55 1.68 -1.42
CA LEU A 35 6.64 2.39 -2.09
C LEU A 35 7.57 1.43 -2.86
N ASP A 36 7.97 0.31 -2.26
CA ASP A 36 8.79 -0.71 -2.91
C ASP A 36 8.13 -1.24 -4.18
N ARG A 37 6.82 -1.49 -4.13
CA ARG A 37 6.04 -1.92 -5.31
C ARG A 37 5.94 -0.85 -6.38
N ALA A 38 5.71 0.41 -6.00
CA ALA A 38 5.73 1.51 -6.96
C ALA A 38 7.09 1.60 -7.68
N GLN A 39 8.19 1.47 -6.94
CA GLN A 39 9.55 1.47 -7.50
C GLN A 39 9.83 0.27 -8.41
N TYR A 40 9.31 -0.91 -8.05
CA TYR A 40 9.39 -2.08 -8.91
C TYR A 40 8.72 -1.82 -10.27
N PHE A 41 7.47 -1.36 -10.28
CA PHE A 41 6.75 -1.11 -11.54
C PHE A 41 7.30 0.08 -12.34
N MET A 42 7.88 1.08 -11.67
CA MET A 42 8.64 2.14 -12.36
C MET A 42 9.86 1.58 -13.13
N LYS A 43 10.53 0.55 -12.62
CA LYS A 43 11.67 -0.08 -13.30
C LYS A 43 11.24 -0.95 -14.48
N GLU A 44 10.04 -1.53 -14.39
CA GLU A 44 9.42 -2.34 -15.46
C GLU A 44 8.70 -1.47 -16.52
N ASP A 45 8.76 -0.13 -16.41
CA ASP A 45 8.06 0.84 -17.26
C ASP A 45 6.51 0.69 -17.24
N ASP A 46 5.98 0.04 -16.20
CA ASP A 46 4.55 -0.09 -15.96
C ASP A 46 4.06 1.09 -15.10
N ILE A 47 3.86 2.23 -15.78
CA ILE A 47 3.50 3.50 -15.14
C ILE A 47 2.11 3.44 -14.49
N GLU A 48 1.16 2.68 -15.06
CA GLU A 48 -0.18 2.55 -14.50
C GLU A 48 -0.15 1.81 -13.16
N ARG A 49 0.58 0.70 -13.07
CA ARG A 49 0.75 -0.01 -11.80
C ARG A 49 1.58 0.79 -10.81
N ALA A 50 2.63 1.48 -11.26
CA ALA A 50 3.40 2.36 -10.39
C ALA A 50 2.52 3.45 -9.78
N ARG A 51 1.67 4.09 -10.60
CA ARG A 51 0.72 5.11 -10.14
C ARG A 51 -0.27 4.54 -9.13
N PHE A 52 -0.86 3.37 -9.40
CA PHE A 52 -1.75 2.69 -8.46
C PHE A 52 -1.11 2.54 -7.08
N TRP A 53 0.13 2.06 -7.02
CA TRP A 53 0.84 1.87 -5.75
C TRP A 53 1.18 3.16 -5.02
N LEU A 54 1.43 4.25 -5.76
CA LEU A 54 1.58 5.58 -5.17
C LEU A 54 0.26 6.10 -4.58
N GLU A 55 -0.87 5.82 -5.22
CA GLU A 55 -2.20 6.16 -4.69
C GLU A 55 -2.50 5.35 -3.41
N VAL A 56 -2.25 4.04 -3.40
CA VAL A 56 -2.34 3.19 -2.19
C VAL A 56 -1.51 3.78 -1.05
N ARG A 57 -0.28 4.20 -1.35
CA ARG A 57 0.62 4.82 -0.35
C ARG A 57 0.04 6.12 0.21
N ALA A 58 -0.58 6.95 -0.63
CA ALA A 58 -1.21 8.19 -0.18
C ALA A 58 -2.35 7.89 0.82
N TYR A 59 -3.24 6.93 0.50
CA TYR A 59 -4.31 6.51 1.40
C TYR A 59 -3.79 5.99 2.73
N LEU A 60 -2.74 5.15 2.72
CA LEU A 60 -2.12 4.64 3.95
C LEU A 60 -1.65 5.78 4.87
N ARG A 61 -1.03 6.82 4.29
CA ARG A 61 -0.55 7.97 5.04
C ARG A 61 -1.70 8.82 5.60
N GLU A 62 -2.78 8.99 4.84
CA GLU A 62 -3.99 9.65 5.34
C GLU A 62 -4.66 8.89 6.48
N MET A 63 -4.67 7.55 6.41
CA MET A 63 -5.20 6.72 7.49
C MET A 63 -4.32 6.82 8.76
N GLU A 64 -2.99 6.83 8.63
CA GLU A 64 -2.09 7.02 9.77
C GLU A 64 -2.33 8.37 10.45
N ILE A 65 -2.45 9.45 9.67
CA ILE A 65 -2.71 10.80 10.19
C ILE A 65 -4.06 10.85 10.94
N ARG A 66 -5.10 10.22 10.39
CA ARG A 66 -6.42 10.12 11.03
C ARG A 66 -6.34 9.36 12.35
N CYS A 67 -5.73 8.17 12.35
CA CYS A 67 -5.60 7.33 13.54
C CYS A 67 -4.83 8.03 14.67
N ARG A 68 -3.78 8.81 14.32
CA ARG A 68 -3.03 9.64 15.27
C ARG A 68 -3.83 10.83 15.81
N SER A 69 -4.77 11.36 15.03
CA SER A 69 -5.62 12.47 15.48
C SER A 69 -6.71 11.99 16.45
N GLU A 70 -7.18 10.76 16.29
CA GLU A 70 -8.17 10.14 17.18
C GLU A 70 -7.61 9.74 18.55
N THR A 71 -6.29 9.55 18.66
CA THR A 71 -5.61 9.14 19.91
C THR A 71 -5.21 10.30 20.84
N VAL A 72 -5.48 11.55 20.45
CA VAL A 72 -5.10 12.76 21.22
C VAL A 72 -6.29 13.36 22.01
N HIS A 73 -7.41 12.63 22.10
CA HIS A 73 -8.60 13.05 22.86
C HIS A 73 -8.74 12.39 24.23
#